data_AF-A0A3S1B9K2-F1
#
_entry.id   AF-A0A3S1B9K2-F1
#
_cell.length_a   1.000
_cell.length_b   1.000
_cell.length_c   1.000
_cell.angle_alpha   90.00
_cell.angle_beta   90.00
_cell.angle_gamma   90.00
#
_symmetry.space_group_name_H-M   'P 1'
#
loop_
_entity.id
_entity.type
_entity.pdbx_description
1 polymer ?
#
loop_
_entity_poly.entity_id
_entity_poly.type
_entity_poly.pdbx_seq_one_letter_code
_entity_poly.pdbx_strand_id
1 'polypeptide(L)'
;MKPLFWKRIQVNSVKSARNQSPDISNLFWEEIEEEPINVDNFEALFAKVPVESKRKTNANKTKAKVVQPAKVITPKRSQAVGILLSSLRLEFSDIEDAIYNLDTSILDVEKFKAIYDNRSDAEEMKSILRQMEKHPEVPLDKPEQFLYDLEQIPQVGDRIFCFLFHTNFQENVALIDSKLNNLKMTCEMLSSYKSVKRIFGMILACGNYMNGGFRTRGQADGFDLEVLPKIRDVKGKDNRTSLLQYVVSSYVQRYDTDLMGTDRAKLPLPDPSDIQQAALVNFDDLEKELKKIQSDFANCSFYSFYSVVCDCHLSTLLLSILICFPLTPTGNQDLTEQQMNLKESLKLFNKTCAFFCVKPRSGEKQITPEHFFSLWLSFCSDFKDLWKKEQQALVKIKLREAEERIRKIKESKTVLPQTKARKAGGLKDRLSRHGKMQ
;
A
#
# COMPACT_ATOMS: atom_id res chain seq x y z
N MET A 1 -29.31 28.19 -2.46
CA MET A 1 -28.03 27.48 -2.27
C MET A 1 -28.00 26.16 -3.02
N LYS A 2 -26.84 25.77 -3.58
CA LYS A 2 -26.58 24.42 -4.10
C LYS A 2 -26.64 23.41 -2.94
N PRO A 3 -27.28 22.24 -3.09
CA PRO A 3 -27.37 21.27 -2.00
C PRO A 3 -26.06 20.51 -1.80
N LEU A 4 -25.71 20.24 -0.53
CA LEU A 4 -24.66 19.28 -0.16
C LEU A 4 -25.31 17.92 0.13
N PHE A 5 -24.93 16.88 -0.61
CA PHE A 5 -25.55 15.57 -0.52
C PHE A 5 -24.88 14.68 0.55
N TRP A 6 -25.25 14.87 1.81
CA TRP A 6 -24.86 14.00 2.92
C TRP A 6 -25.95 13.01 3.33
N LYS A 7 -25.58 11.93 4.04
CA LYS A 7 -26.53 11.08 4.77
C LYS A 7 -26.69 11.60 6.19
N ARG A 8 -27.90 12.02 6.54
CA ARG A 8 -28.22 12.58 7.87
C ARG A 8 -28.07 11.51 8.97
N ILE A 9 -27.42 11.88 10.07
CA ILE A 9 -27.39 11.11 11.31
C ILE A 9 -28.37 11.75 12.30
N GLN A 10 -29.25 10.94 12.89
CA GLN A 10 -30.14 11.38 13.96
C GLN A 10 -29.66 10.79 15.28
N VAL A 11 -28.95 11.61 16.08
CA VAL A 11 -28.30 11.20 17.33
C VAL A 11 -29.29 10.47 18.28
N ASN A 12 -30.50 11.00 18.42
CA ASN A 12 -31.54 10.38 19.26
C ASN A 12 -31.97 8.99 18.76
N SER A 13 -32.08 8.79 17.44
CA SER A 13 -32.42 7.50 16.84
C SER A 13 -31.30 6.47 17.05
N VAL A 14 -30.05 6.91 16.97
CA VAL A 14 -28.86 6.06 17.22
C VAL A 14 -28.79 5.61 18.67
N LYS A 15 -29.15 6.49 19.63
CA LYS A 15 -29.23 6.14 21.05
C LYS A 15 -30.31 5.10 21.34
N SER A 16 -31.53 5.33 20.85
CA SER A 16 -32.65 4.41 21.06
C SER A 16 -32.40 3.00 20.51
N ALA A 17 -31.62 2.89 19.43
CA ALA A 17 -31.21 1.60 18.86
C ALA A 17 -30.09 0.90 19.66
N ARG A 18 -29.37 1.62 20.53
CA ARG A 18 -28.16 1.14 21.24
C ARG A 18 -28.40 0.81 22.72
N ASN A 19 -29.64 0.55 23.14
CA ASN A 19 -30.02 0.22 24.53
C ASN A 19 -29.39 -1.10 25.08
N GLN A 20 -28.05 -1.21 25.21
CA GLN A 20 -27.37 -2.30 25.93
C GLN A 20 -25.83 -2.17 26.14
N SER A 21 -25.25 -0.96 26.15
CA SER A 21 -23.83 -0.80 26.52
C SER A 21 -23.59 0.46 27.35
N PRO A 22 -23.27 0.35 28.65
CA PRO A 22 -23.05 1.49 29.53
C PRO A 22 -21.68 2.18 29.36
N ASP A 23 -20.83 1.72 28.42
CA ASP A 23 -19.40 2.04 28.37
C ASP A 23 -18.99 3.05 27.28
N ILE A 24 -19.96 3.69 26.62
CA ILE A 24 -19.69 4.79 25.66
C ILE A 24 -20.40 6.04 26.17
N SER A 25 -19.70 6.83 26.97
CA SER A 25 -20.11 8.16 27.38
C SER A 25 -20.08 9.11 26.18
N ASN A 26 -21.25 9.66 25.83
CA ASN A 26 -21.52 10.68 24.80
C ASN A 26 -21.10 10.35 23.36
N LEU A 27 -22.01 10.56 22.40
CA LEU A 27 -21.67 10.51 20.98
C LEU A 27 -20.94 11.80 20.61
N PHE A 28 -19.90 11.69 19.78
CA PHE A 28 -19.14 12.85 19.26
C PHE A 28 -20.06 13.98 18.73
N TRP A 29 -21.16 13.63 18.06
CA TRP A 29 -22.14 14.58 17.52
C TRP A 29 -22.96 15.34 18.58
N GLU A 30 -22.83 15.00 19.87
CA GLU A 30 -23.42 15.73 21.00
C GLU A 30 -22.51 16.81 21.55
N GLU A 31 -21.20 16.71 21.28
CA GLU A 31 -20.18 17.63 21.77
C GLU A 31 -19.81 18.69 20.72
N ILE A 32 -20.34 18.56 19.50
CA ILE A 32 -20.08 19.52 18.42
C ILE A 32 -21.12 20.63 18.48
N GLU A 33 -20.62 21.87 18.54
CA GLU A 33 -21.37 23.08 18.29
C GLU A 33 -21.13 23.59 16.86
N GLU A 34 -22.12 24.25 16.26
CA GLU A 34 -21.99 24.85 14.93
C GLU A 34 -21.15 26.13 15.00
N GLU A 35 -20.00 26.15 14.32
CA GLU A 35 -19.17 27.35 14.24
C GLU A 35 -19.82 28.43 13.36
N PRO A 36 -19.74 29.71 13.75
CA PRO A 36 -20.29 30.80 12.96
C PRO A 36 -19.56 30.95 11.62
N ILE A 37 -20.32 31.01 10.53
CA ILE A 37 -19.78 31.24 9.19
C ILE A 37 -20.16 32.63 8.66
N ASN A 38 -19.30 33.19 7.80
CA ASN A 38 -19.64 34.40 7.04
C ASN A 38 -20.69 34.05 5.97
N VAL A 39 -21.96 34.30 6.29
CA VAL A 39 -23.11 33.95 5.45
C VAL A 39 -23.06 34.68 4.11
N ASP A 40 -22.73 35.97 4.09
CA ASP A 40 -22.75 36.78 2.86
C ASP A 40 -21.73 36.26 1.82
N ASN A 41 -20.52 35.97 2.26
CA ASN A 41 -19.49 35.38 1.40
C ASN A 41 -19.90 33.97 0.93
N PHE A 42 -20.47 33.16 1.83
CA PHE A 42 -20.89 31.80 1.50
C PHE A 42 -22.05 31.79 0.49
N GLU A 43 -23.02 32.68 0.63
CA GLU A 43 -24.12 32.84 -0.32
C GLU A 43 -23.63 33.29 -1.69
N ALA A 44 -22.70 34.25 -1.75
CA ALA A 44 -22.12 34.71 -3.01
C ALA A 44 -21.46 33.55 -3.81
N LEU A 45 -20.81 32.62 -3.11
CA LEU A 45 -20.08 31.51 -3.73
C LEU A 45 -20.99 30.32 -4.09
N PHE A 46 -22.01 30.03 -3.28
CA PHE A 46 -22.78 28.78 -3.36
C PHE A 46 -24.28 28.98 -3.61
N ALA A 47 -24.71 30.19 -3.95
CA ALA A 47 -26.06 30.44 -4.43
C ALA A 47 -26.41 29.56 -5.63
N LYS A 48 -27.70 29.22 -5.74
CA LYS A 48 -28.21 28.67 -7.00
C LYS A 48 -28.23 29.85 -7.96
N VAL A 49 -27.53 29.74 -9.09
CA VAL A 49 -27.70 30.70 -10.18
C VAL A 49 -29.18 30.68 -10.56
N PRO A 50 -29.89 31.81 -10.53
CA PRO A 50 -31.26 31.88 -11.02
C PRO A 50 -31.23 31.45 -12.48
N VAL A 51 -31.83 30.31 -12.78
CA VAL A 51 -32.19 30.00 -14.16
C VAL A 51 -33.28 30.99 -14.49
N GLU A 52 -32.97 32.00 -15.32
CA GLU A 52 -34.00 32.81 -15.93
C GLU A 52 -35.01 31.85 -16.56
N SER A 53 -36.21 31.79 -16.01
CA SER A 53 -37.31 31.12 -16.69
C SER A 53 -37.52 31.93 -17.95
N LYS A 54 -37.01 31.45 -19.09
CA LYS A 54 -37.47 31.93 -20.39
C LYS A 54 -38.98 31.81 -20.35
N ARG A 55 -39.66 32.95 -20.23
CA ARG A 55 -41.10 33.05 -20.43
C ARG A 55 -41.38 32.31 -21.72
N LYS A 56 -42.14 31.22 -21.63
CA LYS A 56 -42.78 30.63 -22.80
C LYS A 56 -43.72 31.70 -23.33
N THR A 57 -43.26 32.46 -24.32
CA THR A 57 -44.15 33.15 -25.23
C THR A 57 -44.95 32.05 -25.91
N ASN A 58 -46.25 31.97 -25.58
CA ASN A 58 -47.22 31.25 -26.40
C ASN A 58 -47.34 32.00 -27.73
N ALA A 59 -46.34 31.83 -28.59
CA ALA A 59 -46.55 31.99 -30.01
C ALA A 59 -47.13 30.65 -30.49
N ASN A 60 -48.35 30.70 -31.01
CA ASN A 60 -48.88 29.67 -31.91
C ASN A 60 -47.92 29.54 -33.11
N LYS A 61 -46.84 28.78 -32.92
CA LYS A 61 -46.13 28.13 -34.02
C LYS A 61 -46.69 26.73 -34.05
N THR A 62 -47.34 26.40 -35.16
CA THR A 62 -47.58 25.05 -35.64
C THR A 62 -46.37 24.19 -35.29
N LYS A 63 -46.49 23.38 -34.23
CA LYS A 63 -45.46 22.41 -33.87
C LYS A 63 -45.45 21.38 -34.99
N ALA A 64 -44.43 21.43 -35.84
CA ALA A 64 -43.96 20.21 -36.48
C ALA A 64 -43.81 19.16 -35.38
N LYS A 65 -44.33 17.95 -35.59
CA LYS A 65 -44.15 16.79 -34.71
C LYS A 65 -42.65 16.63 -34.46
N VAL A 66 -42.13 17.15 -33.34
CA VAL A 66 -40.79 16.82 -32.88
C VAL A 66 -40.91 15.39 -32.38
N VAL A 67 -40.43 14.46 -33.21
CA VAL A 67 -40.34 13.04 -32.87
C VAL A 67 -39.49 12.94 -31.60
N GLN A 68 -40.05 12.40 -30.51
CA GLN A 68 -39.27 12.20 -29.30
C GLN A 68 -38.24 11.10 -29.56
N PRO A 69 -36.98 11.27 -29.12
CA PRO A 69 -35.97 10.25 -29.32
C PRO A 69 -36.33 8.96 -28.57
N ALA A 70 -36.02 7.83 -29.17
CA ALA A 70 -36.30 6.52 -28.61
C ALA A 70 -35.39 6.23 -27.43
N LYS A 71 -35.99 5.80 -26.32
CA LYS A 71 -35.30 5.31 -25.13
C LYS A 71 -35.46 3.81 -25.07
N VAL A 72 -34.36 3.09 -25.29
CA VAL A 72 -34.38 1.65 -25.56
C VAL A 72 -33.82 0.87 -24.39
N ILE A 73 -32.75 1.37 -23.78
CA ILE A 73 -32.12 0.72 -22.63
C ILE A 73 -32.78 1.18 -21.33
N THR A 74 -32.48 0.47 -20.24
CA THR A 74 -33.08 0.80 -18.93
C THR A 74 -32.70 2.23 -18.50
N PRO A 75 -33.58 2.97 -17.80
CA PRO A 75 -33.29 4.34 -17.38
C PRO A 75 -32.00 4.47 -16.55
N LYS A 76 -31.69 3.47 -15.71
CA LYS A 76 -30.46 3.43 -14.91
C LYS A 76 -29.21 3.30 -15.80
N ARG A 77 -29.26 2.45 -16.83
CA ARG A 77 -28.16 2.28 -17.80
C ARG A 77 -27.99 3.52 -18.66
N SER A 78 -29.08 4.06 -19.22
CA SER A 78 -29.08 5.31 -19.98
C SER A 78 -28.50 6.47 -19.17
N GLN A 79 -28.83 6.57 -17.88
CA GLN A 79 -28.24 7.56 -16.99
C GLN A 79 -26.73 7.34 -16.78
N ALA A 80 -26.28 6.10 -16.56
CA ALA A 80 -24.86 5.80 -16.35
C ALA A 80 -24.02 6.15 -17.60
N VAL A 81 -24.49 5.77 -18.79
CA VAL A 81 -23.84 6.09 -20.07
C VAL A 81 -23.91 7.61 -20.34
N GLY A 82 -25.01 8.27 -20.00
CA GLY A 82 -25.12 9.73 -20.09
C GLY A 82 -24.13 10.47 -19.19
N ILE A 83 -23.87 9.96 -17.98
CA ILE A 83 -22.83 10.48 -17.08
C ILE A 83 -21.46 10.30 -17.71
N LEU A 84 -21.15 9.12 -18.24
CA LEU A 84 -19.90 8.86 -18.96
C LEU A 84 -19.69 9.87 -20.09
N LEU A 85 -20.69 10.05 -20.97
CA LEU A 85 -20.65 11.03 -22.05
C LEU A 85 -20.31 12.44 -21.56
N SER A 86 -20.99 12.88 -20.50
CA SER A 86 -20.76 14.20 -19.91
C SER A 86 -19.37 14.37 -19.31
N SER A 87 -18.76 13.27 -18.86
CA SER A 87 -17.42 13.25 -18.26
C SER A 87 -16.31 13.23 -19.31
N LEU A 88 -16.53 12.57 -20.45
CA LEU A 88 -15.56 12.51 -21.55
C LEU A 88 -15.30 13.89 -22.15
N ARG A 89 -16.37 14.67 -22.40
CA ARG A 89 -16.30 16.02 -23.02
C ARG A 89 -15.54 16.06 -24.36
N LEU A 90 -15.65 14.98 -25.12
CA LEU A 90 -15.04 14.80 -26.44
C LEU A 90 -16.13 14.61 -27.48
N GLU A 91 -15.82 14.94 -28.73
CA GLU A 91 -16.65 14.51 -29.85
C GLU A 91 -16.43 13.01 -30.10
N PHE A 92 -17.42 12.34 -30.71
CA PHE A 92 -17.32 10.90 -30.93
C PHE A 92 -16.14 10.56 -31.85
N SER A 93 -15.84 11.39 -32.85
CA SER A 93 -14.68 11.21 -33.72
C SER A 93 -13.36 11.17 -32.95
N ASP A 94 -13.20 12.02 -31.94
CA ASP A 94 -11.99 12.02 -31.10
C ASP A 94 -11.90 10.74 -30.26
N ILE A 95 -13.04 10.24 -29.79
CA ILE A 95 -13.13 8.98 -29.02
C ILE A 95 -12.79 7.79 -29.93
N GLU A 96 -13.36 7.77 -31.14
CA GLU A 96 -13.12 6.75 -32.16
C GLU A 96 -11.63 6.71 -32.55
N ASP A 97 -11.05 7.86 -32.92
CA ASP A 97 -9.64 7.98 -33.27
C ASP A 97 -8.72 7.57 -32.11
N ALA A 98 -9.06 7.95 -30.87
CA ALA A 98 -8.30 7.54 -29.69
C ALA A 98 -8.35 6.03 -29.46
N ILE A 99 -9.50 5.37 -29.70
CA ILE A 99 -9.62 3.90 -29.59
C ILE A 99 -8.85 3.20 -30.73
N TYR A 100 -8.92 3.71 -31.95
CA TYR A 100 -8.18 3.16 -33.11
C TYR A 100 -6.67 3.32 -33.02
N ASN A 101 -6.19 4.26 -32.22
CA ASN A 101 -4.76 4.52 -32.05
C ASN A 101 -4.26 4.22 -30.64
N LEU A 102 -5.13 3.84 -29.70
CA LEU A 102 -4.81 3.68 -28.27
C LEU A 102 -4.12 4.93 -27.69
N ASP A 103 -4.61 6.11 -28.07
CA ASP A 103 -3.99 7.40 -27.72
C ASP A 103 -4.37 7.85 -26.30
N THR A 104 -3.40 7.74 -25.39
CA THR A 104 -3.56 8.14 -23.98
C THR A 104 -3.56 9.65 -23.74
N SER A 105 -3.20 10.45 -24.74
CA SER A 105 -3.24 11.91 -24.65
C SER A 105 -4.66 12.47 -24.80
N ILE A 106 -5.52 11.74 -25.51
CA ILE A 106 -6.94 12.07 -25.71
C ILE A 106 -7.81 11.38 -24.64
N LEU A 107 -7.64 10.06 -24.51
CA LEU A 107 -8.33 9.23 -23.53
C LEU A 107 -7.33 8.64 -22.53
N ASP A 108 -7.32 9.12 -21.29
CA ASP A 108 -6.55 8.47 -20.23
C ASP A 108 -7.04 7.03 -19.96
N VAL A 109 -6.23 6.25 -19.23
CA VAL A 109 -6.48 4.83 -18.95
C VAL A 109 -7.81 4.65 -18.20
N GLU A 110 -8.16 5.58 -17.31
CA GLU A 110 -9.41 5.59 -16.56
C GLU A 110 -10.63 5.77 -17.48
N LYS A 111 -10.55 6.65 -18.49
CA LYS A 111 -11.61 6.83 -19.50
C LYS A 111 -11.74 5.61 -20.41
N PHE A 112 -10.63 5.01 -20.85
CA PHE A 112 -10.66 3.73 -21.58
C PHE A 112 -11.39 2.66 -20.76
N LYS A 113 -11.04 2.55 -19.48
CA LYS A 113 -11.71 1.62 -18.55
C LYS A 113 -13.20 1.95 -18.40
N ALA A 114 -13.55 3.23 -18.27
CA ALA A 114 -14.93 3.64 -18.12
C ALA A 114 -15.78 3.35 -19.37
N ILE A 115 -15.21 3.53 -20.57
CA ILE A 115 -15.83 3.12 -21.85
C ILE A 115 -16.01 1.60 -21.87
N TYR A 116 -14.96 0.84 -21.54
CA TYR A 116 -15.04 -0.62 -21.48
C TYR A 116 -16.13 -1.12 -20.54
N ASP A 117 -16.19 -0.60 -19.31
CA ASP A 117 -17.14 -1.02 -18.28
C ASP A 117 -18.60 -0.64 -18.64
N ASN A 118 -18.80 0.40 -19.45
CA ASN A 118 -20.14 0.90 -19.80
C ASN A 118 -20.62 0.52 -21.20
N ARG A 119 -19.79 -0.15 -22.01
CA ARG A 119 -20.15 -0.65 -23.34
C ARG A 119 -21.45 -1.46 -23.30
N SER A 120 -22.15 -1.52 -24.42
CA SER A 120 -23.38 -2.30 -24.54
C SER A 120 -23.11 -3.78 -24.36
N ASP A 121 -24.01 -4.47 -23.66
CA ASP A 121 -24.09 -5.92 -23.75
C ASP A 121 -24.82 -6.38 -25.03
N ALA A 122 -24.75 -7.67 -25.32
CA ALA A 122 -25.33 -8.25 -26.53
C ALA A 122 -26.87 -8.09 -26.61
N GLU A 123 -27.57 -8.03 -25.48
CA GLU A 123 -29.02 -7.86 -25.45
C GLU A 123 -29.44 -6.38 -25.56
N GLU A 124 -28.68 -5.48 -24.94
CA GLU A 124 -28.78 -4.02 -25.12
C GLU A 124 -28.60 -3.66 -26.60
N MET A 125 -27.54 -4.17 -27.23
CA MET A 125 -27.26 -3.90 -28.65
C MET A 125 -28.36 -4.44 -29.57
N LYS A 126 -28.82 -5.69 -29.36
CA LYS A 126 -29.96 -6.26 -30.11
C LYS A 126 -31.22 -5.40 -29.98
N SER A 127 -31.47 -4.84 -28.80
CA SER A 127 -32.64 -4.00 -28.54
C SER A 127 -32.54 -2.69 -29.30
N ILE A 128 -31.36 -2.06 -29.31
CA ILE A 128 -31.09 -0.82 -30.07
C ILE A 128 -31.30 -1.06 -31.57
N LEU A 129 -30.69 -2.12 -32.13
CA LEU A 129 -30.82 -2.46 -33.55
C LEU A 129 -32.28 -2.71 -33.95
N ARG A 130 -33.05 -3.45 -33.14
CA ARG A 130 -34.49 -3.70 -33.38
C ARG A 130 -35.31 -2.41 -33.40
N GLN A 131 -34.98 -1.44 -32.55
CA GLN A 131 -35.66 -0.16 -32.55
C GLN A 131 -35.40 0.62 -33.84
N MET A 132 -34.14 0.65 -34.29
CA MET A 132 -33.76 1.31 -35.53
C MET A 132 -34.40 0.66 -36.77
N GLU A 133 -34.54 -0.67 -36.77
CA GLU A 133 -35.20 -1.40 -37.86
C GLU A 133 -36.72 -1.14 -37.90
N LYS A 134 -37.38 -1.15 -36.73
CA LYS A 134 -38.84 -0.96 -36.63
C LYS A 134 -39.29 0.48 -36.81
N HIS A 135 -38.45 1.43 -36.41
CA HIS A 135 -38.77 2.86 -36.36
C HIS A 135 -37.58 3.70 -36.86
N PRO A 136 -37.16 3.55 -38.13
CA PRO A 136 -35.98 4.24 -38.68
C PRO A 136 -36.12 5.77 -38.68
N GLU A 137 -37.35 6.28 -38.64
CA GLU A 137 -37.66 7.71 -38.56
C GLU A 137 -37.48 8.31 -37.15
N VAL A 138 -37.30 7.47 -36.12
CA VAL A 138 -37.18 7.90 -34.73
C VAL A 138 -35.71 7.88 -34.32
N PRO A 139 -35.08 9.05 -34.04
CA PRO A 139 -33.69 9.07 -33.61
C PRO A 139 -33.54 8.42 -32.23
N LEU A 140 -32.39 7.79 -31.95
CA LEU A 140 -32.06 7.29 -30.62
C LEU A 140 -31.79 8.46 -29.65
N ASP A 141 -32.02 8.25 -28.36
CA ASP A 141 -31.51 9.17 -27.35
C ASP A 141 -29.97 9.10 -27.29
N LYS A 142 -29.33 10.15 -26.80
CA LYS A 142 -27.86 10.30 -26.87
C LYS A 142 -27.07 9.12 -26.29
N PRO A 143 -27.45 8.54 -25.13
CA PRO A 143 -26.72 7.40 -24.57
C PRO A 143 -26.80 6.16 -25.47
N GLU A 144 -27.98 5.85 -25.99
CA GLU A 144 -28.21 4.75 -26.94
C GLU A 144 -27.46 4.97 -28.26
N GLN A 145 -27.46 6.21 -28.77
CA GLN A 145 -26.70 6.58 -29.96
C GLN A 145 -25.20 6.35 -29.74
N PHE A 146 -24.66 6.77 -28.59
CA PHE A 146 -23.25 6.54 -28.26
C PHE A 146 -22.89 5.06 -28.19
N LEU A 147 -23.72 4.24 -27.56
CA LEU A 147 -23.50 2.78 -27.51
C LEU A 147 -23.51 2.17 -28.91
N TYR A 148 -24.45 2.61 -29.75
CA TYR A 148 -24.51 2.18 -31.14
C TYR A 148 -23.24 2.58 -31.90
N ASP A 149 -22.87 3.87 -31.87
CA ASP A 149 -21.68 4.39 -32.56
C ASP A 149 -20.41 3.66 -32.08
N LEU A 150 -20.28 3.39 -30.78
CA LEU A 150 -19.15 2.66 -30.21
C LEU A 150 -19.03 1.23 -30.78
N GLU A 151 -20.15 0.53 -30.99
CA GLU A 151 -20.18 -0.83 -31.55
C GLU A 151 -19.85 -0.88 -33.05
N GLN A 152 -19.94 0.27 -33.74
CA GLN A 152 -19.49 0.38 -35.13
C GLN A 152 -17.97 0.28 -35.26
N ILE A 153 -17.22 0.54 -34.18
CA ILE A 153 -15.78 0.32 -34.13
C ILE A 153 -15.53 -1.21 -34.07
N PRO A 154 -14.84 -1.80 -35.06
CA PRO A 154 -14.61 -3.24 -35.12
C PRO A 154 -13.89 -3.73 -33.87
N GLN A 155 -14.49 -4.71 -33.18
CA GLN A 155 -13.93 -5.35 -31.98
C GLN A 155 -13.53 -4.35 -30.89
N VAL A 156 -14.30 -3.27 -30.72
CA VAL A 156 -14.02 -2.21 -29.72
C VAL A 156 -13.76 -2.75 -28.31
N GLY A 157 -14.55 -3.74 -27.87
CA GLY A 157 -14.39 -4.38 -26.57
C GLY A 157 -13.03 -5.06 -26.45
N ASP A 158 -12.64 -5.82 -27.46
CA ASP A 158 -11.39 -6.57 -27.46
C ASP A 158 -10.18 -5.63 -27.53
N ARG A 159 -10.24 -4.58 -28.35
CA ARG A 159 -9.17 -3.56 -28.45
C ARG A 159 -8.91 -2.89 -27.10
N ILE A 160 -9.97 -2.39 -26.46
CA ILE A 160 -9.84 -1.69 -25.19
C ILE A 160 -9.42 -2.68 -24.08
N PHE A 161 -9.93 -3.92 -24.09
CA PHE A 161 -9.49 -4.96 -23.17
C PHE A 161 -7.99 -5.22 -23.29
N CYS A 162 -7.49 -5.48 -24.50
CA CYS A 162 -6.08 -5.77 -24.74
C CYS A 162 -5.18 -4.61 -24.33
N PHE A 163 -5.61 -3.37 -24.62
CA PHE A 163 -4.91 -2.16 -24.19
C PHE A 163 -4.81 -2.08 -22.66
N LEU A 164 -5.94 -2.15 -21.95
CA LEU A 164 -5.97 -2.09 -20.49
C LEU A 164 -5.14 -3.21 -19.86
N PHE A 165 -5.28 -4.43 -20.37
CA PHE A 165 -4.50 -5.57 -19.91
C PHE A 165 -3.00 -5.33 -20.09
N HIS A 166 -2.58 -4.87 -21.27
CA HIS A 166 -1.18 -4.56 -21.54
C HIS A 166 -0.63 -3.50 -20.58
N THR A 167 -1.38 -2.42 -20.36
CA THR A 167 -0.99 -1.33 -19.45
C THR A 167 -0.82 -1.82 -18.00
N ASN A 168 -1.69 -2.72 -17.53
CA ASN A 168 -1.68 -3.17 -16.14
C ASN A 168 -0.90 -4.47 -15.89
N PHE A 169 -0.49 -5.21 -16.93
CA PHE A 169 0.09 -6.55 -16.76
C PHE A 169 1.33 -6.56 -15.87
N GLN A 170 2.32 -5.72 -16.17
CA GLN A 170 3.58 -5.68 -15.45
C GLN A 170 3.38 -5.26 -13.98
N GLU A 171 2.47 -4.32 -13.74
CA GLU A 171 2.11 -3.90 -12.38
C GLU A 171 1.44 -5.03 -11.61
N ASN A 172 0.45 -5.71 -12.20
CA ASN A 172 -0.25 -6.82 -11.56
C ASN A 172 0.71 -7.97 -11.21
N VAL A 173 1.62 -8.31 -12.13
CA VAL A 173 2.66 -9.32 -11.90
C VAL A 173 3.61 -8.88 -10.79
N ALA A 174 4.09 -7.63 -10.81
CA ALA A 174 5.00 -7.08 -9.80
C ALA A 174 4.35 -7.00 -8.41
N LEU A 175 3.04 -6.76 -8.31
CA LEU A 175 2.32 -6.75 -7.04
C LEU A 175 2.30 -8.14 -6.40
N ILE A 176 2.07 -9.20 -7.18
CA ILE A 176 2.15 -10.58 -6.70
C ILE A 176 3.59 -10.90 -6.28
N ASP A 177 4.55 -10.59 -7.14
CA ASP A 177 5.98 -10.84 -6.90
C ASP A 177 6.47 -10.16 -5.62
N SER A 178 6.11 -8.90 -5.40
CA SER A 178 6.48 -8.13 -4.20
C SER A 178 5.95 -8.77 -2.91
N LYS A 179 4.68 -9.19 -2.89
CA LYS A 179 4.07 -9.88 -1.74
C LYS A 179 4.81 -11.18 -1.42
N LEU A 180 5.11 -11.97 -2.45
CA LEU A 180 5.83 -13.25 -2.31
C LEU A 180 7.28 -13.03 -1.85
N ASN A 181 7.98 -12.06 -2.42
CA ASN A 181 9.36 -11.73 -2.06
C ASN A 181 9.47 -11.25 -0.62
N ASN A 182 8.58 -10.38 -0.16
CA ASN A 182 8.52 -9.96 1.24
C ASN A 182 8.31 -11.17 2.17
N LEU A 183 7.37 -12.06 1.84
CA LEU A 183 7.10 -13.26 2.64
C LEU A 183 8.32 -14.20 2.69
N LYS A 184 8.96 -14.47 1.54
CA LYS A 184 10.16 -15.32 1.48
C LYS A 184 11.29 -14.74 2.31
N MET A 185 11.61 -13.45 2.12
CA MET A 185 12.66 -12.77 2.85
C MET A 185 12.38 -12.81 4.36
N THR A 186 11.15 -12.54 4.77
CA THR A 186 10.76 -12.59 6.19
C THR A 186 10.93 -14.00 6.76
N CYS A 187 10.50 -15.05 6.04
CA CYS A 187 10.69 -16.44 6.44
C CYS A 187 12.18 -16.82 6.58
N GLU A 188 13.00 -16.39 5.63
CA GLU A 188 14.44 -16.63 5.62
C GLU A 188 15.13 -15.92 6.78
N MET A 189 14.79 -14.65 7.04
CA MET A 189 15.33 -13.91 8.17
C MET A 189 15.01 -14.61 9.49
N LEU A 190 13.75 -14.99 9.72
CA LEU A 190 13.33 -15.69 10.93
C LEU A 190 14.07 -17.03 11.11
N SER A 191 14.24 -17.79 10.03
CA SER A 191 14.82 -19.14 10.11
C SER A 191 16.36 -19.16 10.16
N SER A 192 17.01 -18.18 9.53
CA SER A 192 18.47 -18.21 9.29
C SER A 192 19.26 -17.25 10.18
N TYR A 193 18.66 -16.15 10.65
CA TYR A 193 19.41 -15.11 11.35
C TYR A 193 19.93 -15.62 12.71
N LYS A 194 21.24 -15.47 12.92
CA LYS A 194 21.88 -15.82 14.19
C LYS A 194 21.31 -15.01 15.36
N SER A 195 20.88 -13.77 15.10
CA SER A 195 20.27 -12.89 16.08
C SER A 195 18.95 -13.46 16.62
N VAL A 196 18.07 -13.97 15.75
CA VAL A 196 16.81 -14.63 16.15
C VAL A 196 17.12 -15.81 17.07
N LYS A 197 18.07 -16.68 16.69
CA LYS A 197 18.49 -17.83 17.52
C LYS A 197 19.04 -17.40 18.88
N ARG A 198 19.82 -16.32 18.94
CA ARG A 198 20.35 -15.77 20.20
C ARG A 198 19.24 -15.24 21.10
N ILE A 199 18.30 -14.47 20.55
CA ILE A 199 17.15 -13.93 21.29
C ILE A 199 16.31 -15.08 21.86
N PHE A 200 15.98 -16.09 21.04
CA PHE A 200 15.25 -17.27 21.48
C PHE A 200 16.00 -18.06 22.56
N GLY A 201 17.32 -18.23 22.41
CA GLY A 201 18.15 -18.88 23.43
C GLY A 201 18.17 -18.12 24.75
N MET A 202 18.17 -16.78 24.71
CA MET A 202 18.08 -15.94 25.91
C MET A 202 16.71 -16.07 26.59
N ILE A 203 15.63 -16.06 25.81
CA ILE A 203 14.27 -16.27 26.33
C ILE A 203 14.15 -17.66 26.97
N LEU A 204 14.67 -18.71 26.30
CA LEU A 204 14.67 -20.08 26.81
C LEU A 204 15.44 -20.18 28.13
N ALA A 205 16.64 -19.60 28.20
CA ALA A 205 17.44 -19.59 29.42
C ALA A 205 16.74 -18.85 30.56
N CYS A 206 16.12 -17.70 30.29
CA CYS A 206 15.34 -16.97 31.29
C CYS A 206 14.14 -17.81 31.77
N GLY A 207 13.35 -18.38 30.85
CA GLY A 207 12.21 -19.22 31.17
C GLY A 207 12.59 -20.44 32.02
N ASN A 208 13.65 -21.15 31.65
CA ASN A 208 14.14 -22.31 32.39
C ASN A 208 14.61 -21.96 33.80
N TYR A 209 15.29 -20.82 33.96
CA TYR A 209 15.71 -20.35 35.27
C TYR A 209 14.51 -19.95 36.14
N MET A 210 13.57 -19.19 35.58
CA MET A 210 12.36 -18.73 36.26
C MET A 210 11.43 -19.88 36.65
N ASN A 211 11.36 -20.92 35.83
CA ASN A 211 10.53 -22.10 36.08
C ASN A 211 11.29 -23.24 36.78
N GLY A 212 12.46 -22.97 37.35
CA GLY A 212 13.23 -23.94 38.13
C GLY A 212 12.39 -24.56 39.25
N GLY A 213 12.37 -25.89 39.32
CA GLY A 213 11.57 -26.64 40.31
C GLY A 213 10.15 -27.01 39.85
N PHE A 214 9.63 -26.44 38.75
CA PHE A 214 8.35 -26.86 38.18
C PHE A 214 8.54 -28.02 37.20
N ARG A 215 8.01 -29.20 37.54
CA ARG A 215 8.17 -30.45 36.78
C ARG A 215 7.67 -30.37 35.32
N THR A 216 6.69 -29.51 35.03
CA THR A 216 6.05 -29.37 33.71
C THR A 216 6.45 -28.11 32.94
N ARG A 217 7.20 -27.18 33.55
CA ARG A 217 7.48 -25.85 32.97
C ARG A 217 8.97 -25.47 32.95
N GLY A 218 9.79 -26.08 33.79
CA GLY A 218 11.25 -25.92 33.78
C GLY A 218 11.94 -27.01 32.98
N GLN A 219 13.24 -26.83 32.70
CA GLN A 219 14.06 -27.77 31.91
C GLN A 219 13.47 -28.06 30.52
N ALA A 220 12.90 -27.04 29.88
CA ALA A 220 12.37 -27.13 28.53
C ALA A 220 13.50 -27.04 27.50
N ASP A 221 13.39 -27.84 26.42
CA ASP A 221 14.27 -27.77 25.25
C ASP A 221 13.85 -26.66 24.25
N GLY A 222 12.61 -26.17 24.38
CA GLY A 222 12.01 -25.14 23.54
C GLY A 222 10.66 -24.68 24.08
N PHE A 223 10.03 -23.73 23.39
CA PHE A 223 8.72 -23.19 23.76
C PHE A 223 7.89 -22.85 22.52
N ASP A 224 6.56 -22.90 22.65
CA ASP A 224 5.65 -22.50 21.57
C ASP A 224 5.67 -20.98 21.34
N LEU A 225 5.52 -20.55 20.09
CA LEU A 225 5.56 -19.14 19.70
C LEU A 225 4.45 -18.27 20.34
N GLU A 226 3.38 -18.89 20.85
CA GLU A 226 2.32 -18.18 21.59
C GLU A 226 2.82 -17.47 22.85
N VAL A 227 4.02 -17.80 23.33
CA VAL A 227 4.63 -17.09 24.46
C VAL A 227 5.12 -15.70 24.06
N LEU A 228 5.52 -15.47 22.80
CA LEU A 228 6.21 -14.24 22.38
C LEU A 228 5.48 -12.96 22.77
N PRO A 229 4.15 -12.82 22.50
CA PRO A 229 3.42 -11.60 22.89
C PRO A 229 3.36 -11.39 24.42
N LYS A 230 3.44 -12.48 25.20
CA LYS A 230 3.29 -12.47 26.66
C LYS A 230 4.59 -12.07 27.38
N ILE A 231 5.74 -12.10 26.70
CA ILE A 231 7.05 -11.83 27.31
C ILE A 231 7.14 -10.39 27.85
N ARG A 232 6.49 -9.43 27.20
CA ARG A 232 6.45 -8.02 27.64
C ARG A 232 5.71 -7.85 28.98
N ASP A 233 4.77 -8.73 29.27
CA ASP A 233 3.89 -8.62 30.44
C ASP A 233 4.52 -9.20 31.70
N VAL A 234 5.55 -10.03 31.56
CA VAL A 234 6.35 -10.54 32.67
C VAL A 234 7.20 -9.39 33.24
N LYS A 235 6.87 -8.90 34.43
CA LYS A 235 7.58 -7.80 35.11
C LYS A 235 8.59 -8.31 36.13
N GLY A 236 9.69 -7.57 36.27
CA GLY A 236 10.65 -7.75 37.35
C GLY A 236 10.12 -7.28 38.70
N LYS A 237 10.93 -7.45 39.74
CA LYS A 237 10.59 -7.07 41.13
C LYS A 237 10.18 -5.60 41.30
N ASP A 238 10.70 -4.72 40.44
CA ASP A 238 10.41 -3.29 40.46
C ASP A 238 9.06 -2.92 39.81
N ASN A 239 8.35 -3.90 39.20
CA ASN A 239 7.16 -3.72 38.36
C ASN A 239 7.33 -2.70 37.22
N ARG A 240 8.58 -2.34 36.87
CA ARG A 240 8.90 -1.37 35.82
C ARG A 240 9.59 -2.05 34.65
N THR A 241 10.59 -2.87 34.93
CA THR A 241 11.38 -3.55 33.90
C THR A 241 10.66 -4.82 33.46
N SER A 242 10.40 -4.97 32.17
CA SER A 242 9.85 -6.22 31.62
C SER A 242 10.95 -7.23 31.28
N LEU A 243 10.60 -8.52 31.22
CA LEU A 243 11.50 -9.56 30.74
C LEU A 243 11.97 -9.27 29.30
N LEU A 244 11.07 -8.77 28.44
CA LEU A 244 11.44 -8.36 27.08
C LEU A 244 12.51 -7.26 27.08
N GLN A 245 12.34 -6.23 27.92
CA GLN A 245 13.34 -5.16 28.06
C GLN A 245 14.69 -5.71 28.53
N TYR A 246 14.69 -6.62 29.51
CA TYR A 246 15.92 -7.27 29.95
C TYR A 246 16.61 -8.06 28.83
N VAL A 247 15.85 -8.81 28.02
CA VAL A 247 16.38 -9.56 26.86
C VAL A 247 16.98 -8.62 25.83
N VAL A 248 16.31 -7.50 25.51
CA VAL A 248 16.80 -6.48 24.57
C VAL A 248 18.12 -5.88 25.05
N SER A 249 18.18 -5.36 26.27
CA SER A 249 19.40 -4.74 26.80
C SER A 249 20.54 -5.76 26.88
N SER A 250 20.25 -6.99 27.30
CA SER A 250 21.23 -8.08 27.34
C SER A 250 21.74 -8.48 25.96
N TYR A 251 20.89 -8.44 24.93
CA TYR A 251 21.29 -8.75 23.56
C TYR A 251 22.26 -7.69 23.04
N VAL A 252 21.89 -6.41 23.18
CA VAL A 252 22.71 -5.26 22.74
C VAL A 252 24.08 -5.29 23.43
N GLN A 253 24.10 -5.53 24.74
CA GLN A 253 25.34 -5.60 25.52
C GLN A 253 26.27 -6.75 25.13
N ARG A 254 25.72 -7.90 24.70
CA ARG A 254 26.52 -9.10 24.39
C ARG A 254 26.91 -9.20 22.93
N TYR A 255 26.09 -8.68 22.02
CA TYR A 255 26.20 -8.99 20.60
C TYR A 255 26.32 -7.76 19.70
N ASP A 256 25.96 -6.57 20.17
CA ASP A 256 26.09 -5.32 19.41
C ASP A 256 27.27 -4.46 19.94
N THR A 257 28.25 -5.03 20.65
CA THR A 257 29.29 -4.29 21.40
C THR A 257 30.00 -3.20 20.61
N ASP A 258 30.37 -3.49 19.36
CA ASP A 258 31.15 -2.56 18.53
C ASP A 258 30.28 -1.54 17.78
N LEU A 259 28.99 -1.85 17.60
CA LEU A 259 28.05 -1.07 16.80
C LEU A 259 27.00 -0.34 17.66
N MET A 260 26.90 -0.66 18.94
CA MET A 260 25.90 -0.08 19.83
C MET A 260 26.03 1.44 19.92
N GLY A 261 24.92 2.15 19.95
CA GLY A 261 24.88 3.61 19.96
C GLY A 261 25.52 4.25 18.73
N THR A 262 25.50 3.57 17.57
CA THR A 262 25.90 4.12 16.27
C THR A 262 24.77 3.97 15.26
N ASP A 263 24.81 4.75 14.18
CA ASP A 263 23.92 4.65 13.02
C ASP A 263 24.05 3.32 12.26
N ARG A 264 25.15 2.58 12.48
CA ARG A 264 25.41 1.26 11.88
C ARG A 264 24.74 0.10 12.63
N ALA A 265 24.16 0.36 13.80
CA ALA A 265 23.40 -0.66 14.53
C ALA A 265 22.17 -1.09 13.70
N LYS A 266 22.02 -2.39 13.46
CA LYS A 266 20.88 -2.95 12.70
C LYS A 266 19.94 -3.67 13.65
N LEU A 267 18.64 -3.54 13.38
CA LEU A 267 17.61 -4.27 14.13
C LEU A 267 17.89 -5.79 14.02
N PRO A 268 17.95 -6.54 15.14
CA PRO A 268 18.31 -7.95 15.12
C PRO A 268 17.15 -8.89 14.72
N LEU A 269 15.93 -8.34 14.58
CA LEU A 269 14.73 -9.05 14.12
C LEU A 269 14.22 -8.39 12.83
N PRO A 270 13.36 -9.08 12.04
CA PRO A 270 12.70 -8.46 10.90
C PRO A 270 11.92 -7.21 11.31
N ASP A 271 11.74 -6.27 10.36
CA ASP A 271 10.94 -5.09 10.63
C ASP A 271 9.46 -5.49 10.87
N PRO A 272 8.77 -4.90 11.87
CA PRO A 272 7.34 -5.12 12.05
C PRO A 272 6.51 -4.85 10.79
N SER A 273 6.92 -3.91 9.93
CA SER A 273 6.25 -3.69 8.65
C SER A 273 6.30 -4.92 7.74
N ASP A 274 7.46 -5.57 7.67
CA ASP A 274 7.67 -6.74 6.79
C ASP A 274 6.87 -7.94 7.32
N ILE A 275 6.83 -8.11 8.64
CA ILE A 275 6.00 -9.11 9.32
C ILE A 275 4.51 -8.86 9.03
N GLN A 276 4.06 -7.60 9.11
CA GLN A 276 2.68 -7.24 8.83
C GLN A 276 2.32 -7.51 7.35
N GLN A 277 3.19 -7.13 6.41
CA GLN A 277 2.96 -7.40 4.99
C GLN A 277 2.94 -8.91 4.69
N ALA A 278 3.81 -9.69 5.33
CA ALA A 278 3.82 -11.14 5.19
C ALA A 278 2.55 -11.79 5.77
N ALA A 279 1.99 -11.23 6.86
CA ALA A 279 0.73 -11.67 7.45
C ALA A 279 -0.49 -11.47 6.53
N LEU A 280 -0.44 -10.46 5.64
CA LEU A 280 -1.53 -10.16 4.70
C LEU A 280 -1.57 -11.10 3.48
N VAL A 281 -0.57 -11.97 3.32
CA VAL A 281 -0.52 -12.89 2.19
C VAL A 281 -1.58 -13.99 2.34
N ASN A 282 -2.44 -14.12 1.34
CA ASN A 282 -3.34 -15.26 1.17
C ASN A 282 -2.99 -16.00 -0.14
N PHE A 283 -2.44 -17.21 -0.01
CA PHE A 283 -2.01 -18.00 -1.16
C PHE A 283 -3.16 -18.37 -2.10
N ASP A 284 -4.36 -18.63 -1.59
CA ASP A 284 -5.52 -18.96 -2.42
C ASP A 284 -5.98 -17.77 -3.27
N ASP A 285 -5.93 -16.57 -2.69
CA ASP A 285 -6.29 -15.34 -3.40
C ASP A 285 -5.23 -14.98 -4.44
N LEU A 286 -3.94 -15.10 -4.10
CA LEU A 286 -2.85 -14.91 -5.05
C LEU A 286 -2.89 -15.92 -6.20
N GLU A 287 -3.26 -17.18 -5.93
CA GLU A 287 -3.41 -18.18 -6.99
C GLU A 287 -4.56 -17.84 -7.94
N LYS A 288 -5.70 -17.37 -7.40
CA LYS A 288 -6.84 -16.91 -8.22
C LYS A 288 -6.48 -15.67 -9.04
N GLU A 289 -5.78 -14.71 -8.44
CA GLU A 289 -5.29 -13.50 -9.10
C GLU A 289 -4.36 -13.86 -10.25
N LEU A 290 -3.37 -14.73 -10.02
CA LEU A 290 -2.45 -15.19 -11.06
C LEU A 290 -3.16 -15.96 -12.18
N LYS A 291 -4.10 -16.87 -11.84
CA LYS A 291 -4.91 -17.59 -12.83
C LYS A 291 -5.76 -16.64 -13.69
N LYS A 292 -6.29 -15.59 -13.07
CA LYS A 292 -7.03 -14.56 -13.80
C LYS A 292 -6.11 -13.84 -14.79
N ILE A 293 -4.92 -13.42 -14.36
CA ILE A 293 -3.94 -12.78 -15.26
C ILE A 293 -3.55 -13.72 -16.41
N GLN A 294 -3.35 -15.01 -16.14
CA GLN A 294 -3.07 -16.02 -17.18
C GLN A 294 -4.22 -16.17 -18.18
N SER A 295 -5.46 -16.20 -17.69
CA SER A 295 -6.65 -16.25 -18.55
C SER A 295 -6.77 -14.99 -19.39
N ASP A 296 -6.57 -13.82 -18.80
CA ASP A 296 -6.63 -12.53 -19.48
C ASP A 296 -5.50 -12.38 -20.51
N PHE A 297 -4.30 -12.92 -20.21
CA PHE A 297 -3.19 -13.02 -21.15
C PHE A 297 -3.56 -13.87 -22.37
N ALA A 298 -4.11 -15.07 -22.15
CA ALA A 298 -4.54 -15.96 -23.23
C ALA A 298 -5.66 -15.34 -24.08
N ASN A 299 -6.61 -14.65 -23.46
CA ASN A 299 -7.65 -13.91 -24.16
C ASN A 299 -7.06 -12.78 -25.02
N CYS A 300 -6.10 -12.02 -24.49
CA CYS A 300 -5.39 -10.98 -25.23
C CYS A 300 -4.64 -11.55 -26.45
N SER A 301 -3.96 -12.69 -26.30
CA SER A 301 -3.34 -13.42 -27.41
C SER A 301 -4.36 -13.87 -28.47
N PHE A 302 -5.52 -14.35 -28.05
CA PHE A 302 -6.59 -14.77 -28.96
C PHE A 302 -7.19 -13.59 -29.74
N TYR A 303 -7.53 -12.50 -29.05
CA TYR A 303 -8.12 -11.30 -29.66
C TYR A 303 -7.14 -10.58 -30.59
N SER A 304 -5.85 -10.58 -30.25
CA SER A 304 -4.79 -10.10 -31.13
C SER A 304 -4.77 -10.87 -32.44
N PHE A 305 -4.76 -12.21 -32.39
CA PHE A 305 -4.77 -13.03 -33.59
C PHE A 305 -6.01 -12.78 -34.46
N TYR A 306 -7.19 -12.68 -33.85
CA TYR A 306 -8.44 -12.44 -34.59
C TYR A 306 -8.50 -11.04 -35.22
N SER A 307 -8.09 -10.00 -34.48
CA SER A 307 -8.11 -8.61 -34.95
C SER A 307 -7.13 -8.36 -36.09
N VAL A 308 -5.97 -9.02 -36.08
CA VAL A 308 -4.96 -8.93 -37.16
C VAL A 308 -5.43 -9.63 -38.44
N VAL A 309 -6.24 -10.68 -38.32
CA VAL A 309 -6.76 -11.44 -39.48
C VAL A 309 -7.95 -10.73 -40.14
N CYS A 310 -8.76 -9.99 -39.36
CA CYS A 310 -10.00 -9.39 -39.85
C CYS A 310 -9.85 -7.95 -40.35
N ASP A 311 -8.75 -7.24 -40.07
CA ASP A 311 -8.67 -5.79 -40.30
C ASP A 311 -7.33 -5.38 -40.93
N CYS A 312 -7.35 -4.84 -42.16
CA CYS A 312 -6.16 -4.48 -42.94
C CYS A 312 -5.58 -3.09 -42.60
N HIS A 313 -6.21 -2.35 -41.68
CA HIS A 313 -5.86 -0.99 -41.27
C HIS A 313 -5.52 -0.87 -39.78
N LEU A 314 -4.84 -1.86 -39.18
CA LEU A 314 -4.32 -1.69 -37.82
C LEU A 314 -3.24 -0.60 -37.79
N SER A 315 -3.42 0.41 -36.92
CA SER A 315 -2.36 1.37 -36.62
C SER A 315 -1.12 0.63 -36.09
N THR A 316 0.08 1.11 -36.41
CA THR A 316 1.36 0.51 -36.02
C THR A 316 1.51 0.32 -34.50
N LEU A 317 0.81 1.13 -33.70
CA LEU A 317 0.77 1.06 -32.23
C LEU A 317 -0.17 -0.05 -31.72
N LEU A 318 -1.33 -0.25 -32.35
CA LEU A 318 -2.16 -1.44 -32.08
C LEU A 318 -1.44 -2.71 -32.53
N LEU A 319 -0.71 -2.66 -33.64
CA LEU A 319 0.10 -3.78 -34.09
C LEU A 319 1.23 -4.09 -33.09
N SER A 320 1.92 -3.09 -32.52
CA SER A 320 2.96 -3.33 -31.52
C SER A 320 2.41 -3.82 -30.18
N ILE A 321 1.27 -3.28 -29.72
CA ILE A 321 0.64 -3.70 -28.46
C ILE A 321 -0.04 -5.07 -28.59
N LEU A 322 -0.76 -5.32 -29.68
CA LEU A 322 -1.45 -6.60 -29.91
C LEU A 322 -0.50 -7.70 -30.38
N ILE A 323 0.46 -7.42 -31.26
CA ILE A 323 1.35 -8.45 -31.81
C ILE A 323 2.60 -8.62 -30.96
N CYS A 324 3.28 -7.56 -30.50
CA CYS A 324 4.55 -7.78 -29.81
C CYS A 324 4.37 -8.23 -28.35
N PHE A 325 3.41 -7.73 -27.58
CA PHE A 325 3.34 -8.09 -26.16
C PHE A 325 2.77 -9.49 -25.86
N PRO A 326 1.58 -9.88 -26.33
CA PRO A 326 0.97 -11.19 -26.05
C PRO A 326 1.61 -12.35 -26.84
N LEU A 327 2.40 -12.07 -27.88
CA LEU A 327 3.16 -13.07 -28.65
C LEU A 327 4.66 -13.09 -28.31
N THR A 328 5.14 -12.20 -27.43
CA THR A 328 6.50 -12.35 -26.93
C THR A 328 6.60 -13.55 -26.00
N PRO A 329 7.57 -14.46 -26.21
CA PRO A 329 7.85 -15.57 -25.30
C PRO A 329 8.05 -15.14 -23.83
N THR A 330 8.40 -13.87 -23.60
CA THR A 330 8.67 -13.30 -22.29
C THR A 330 7.43 -13.21 -21.39
N GLY A 331 6.25 -12.85 -21.90
CA GLY A 331 5.06 -12.73 -21.04
C GLY A 331 4.56 -14.06 -20.45
N ASN A 332 4.55 -15.11 -21.28
CA ASN A 332 4.26 -16.47 -20.81
C ASN A 332 5.35 -17.02 -19.88
N GLN A 333 6.60 -16.65 -20.13
CA GLN A 333 7.71 -16.98 -19.25
C GLN A 333 7.54 -16.31 -17.88
N ASP A 334 7.25 -15.01 -17.83
CA ASP A 334 7.00 -14.26 -16.59
C ASP A 334 5.89 -14.90 -15.76
N LEU A 335 4.76 -15.27 -16.40
CA LEU A 335 3.65 -15.94 -15.71
C LEU A 335 4.03 -17.34 -15.20
N THR A 336 4.85 -18.08 -15.95
CA THR A 336 5.35 -19.39 -15.55
C THR A 336 6.32 -19.28 -14.37
N GLU A 337 7.24 -18.32 -14.42
CA GLU A 337 8.17 -18.01 -13.34
C GLU A 337 7.41 -17.60 -12.08
N GLN A 338 6.38 -16.75 -12.20
CA GLN A 338 5.56 -16.37 -11.05
C GLN A 338 4.72 -17.52 -10.49
N GLN A 339 4.24 -18.45 -11.33
CA GLN A 339 3.59 -19.68 -10.86
C GLN A 339 4.56 -20.54 -10.05
N MET A 340 5.82 -20.65 -10.49
CA MET A 340 6.87 -21.35 -9.74
C MET A 340 7.17 -20.62 -8.43
N ASN A 341 7.35 -19.31 -8.48
CA ASN A 341 7.60 -18.44 -7.32
C ASN A 341 6.52 -18.60 -6.23
N LEU A 342 5.24 -18.65 -6.61
CA LEU A 342 4.12 -18.88 -5.70
C LEU A 342 4.25 -20.24 -4.99
N LYS A 343 4.52 -21.32 -5.74
CA LYS A 343 4.69 -22.67 -5.20
C LYS A 343 5.90 -22.78 -4.28
N GLU A 344 7.02 -22.17 -4.66
CA GLU A 344 8.24 -22.13 -3.85
C GLU A 344 8.04 -21.34 -2.56
N SER A 345 7.36 -20.20 -2.64
CA SER A 345 7.02 -19.37 -1.48
C SER A 345 6.13 -20.13 -0.49
N LEU A 346 5.11 -20.85 -0.97
CA LEU A 346 4.27 -21.70 -0.13
C LEU A 346 5.08 -22.83 0.53
N LYS A 347 5.98 -23.47 -0.22
CA LYS A 347 6.86 -24.52 0.31
C LYS A 347 7.79 -23.98 1.40
N LEU A 348 8.41 -22.82 1.17
CA LEU A 348 9.28 -22.15 2.13
C LEU A 348 8.51 -21.75 3.40
N PHE A 349 7.30 -21.18 3.24
CA PHE A 349 6.43 -20.84 4.35
C PHE A 349 6.10 -22.08 5.19
N ASN A 350 5.64 -23.16 4.58
CA ASN A 350 5.34 -24.41 5.29
C ASN A 350 6.57 -24.99 6.01
N LYS A 351 7.75 -24.92 5.38
CA LYS A 351 9.02 -25.32 6.02
C LYS A 351 9.34 -24.45 7.24
N THR A 352 9.07 -23.14 7.15
CA THR A 352 9.28 -22.18 8.23
C THR A 352 8.33 -22.44 9.41
N CYS A 353 7.05 -22.68 9.13
CA CYS A 353 6.07 -23.08 10.14
C CYS A 353 6.49 -24.36 10.87
N ALA A 354 6.95 -25.38 10.13
CA ALA A 354 7.44 -26.62 10.69
C ALA A 354 8.73 -26.42 11.51
N PHE A 355 9.64 -25.55 11.06
CA PHE A 355 10.87 -25.21 11.78
C PHE A 355 10.60 -24.62 13.17
N PHE A 356 9.53 -23.83 13.31
CA PHE A 356 9.09 -23.25 14.59
C PHE A 356 8.02 -24.10 15.31
N CYS A 357 7.73 -25.32 14.83
CA CYS A 357 6.73 -26.21 15.42
C CYS A 357 5.31 -25.61 15.57
N VAL A 358 4.96 -24.63 14.74
CA VAL A 358 3.64 -23.99 14.79
C VAL A 358 2.58 -24.97 14.31
N LYS A 359 1.41 -24.96 14.96
CA LYS A 359 0.28 -25.82 14.61
C LYS A 359 -0.83 -24.99 13.97
N PRO A 360 -1.68 -25.58 13.12
CA PRO A 360 -2.89 -24.92 12.64
C PRO A 360 -3.78 -24.52 13.81
N ARG A 361 -4.58 -23.46 13.60
CA ARG A 361 -5.61 -23.07 14.56
C ARG A 361 -6.66 -24.17 14.69
N SER A 362 -7.35 -24.23 15.83
CA SER A 362 -8.42 -25.21 16.04
C SER A 362 -9.49 -25.10 14.94
N GLY A 363 -9.71 -26.19 14.20
CA GLY A 363 -10.63 -26.24 13.07
C GLY A 363 -10.01 -25.95 11.70
N GLU A 364 -8.76 -25.50 11.63
CA GLU A 364 -8.05 -25.25 10.37
C GLU A 364 -7.21 -26.45 9.94
N LYS A 365 -7.17 -26.72 8.62
CA LYS A 365 -6.38 -27.82 8.05
C LYS A 365 -4.92 -27.48 7.83
N GLN A 366 -4.62 -26.21 7.64
CA GLN A 366 -3.29 -25.69 7.30
C GLN A 366 -3.02 -24.42 8.09
N ILE A 367 -1.75 -24.08 8.25
CA ILE A 367 -1.32 -22.85 8.92
C ILE A 367 -1.43 -21.72 7.89
N THR A 368 -2.04 -20.61 8.25
CA THR A 368 -2.12 -19.42 7.41
C THR A 368 -0.96 -18.46 7.69
N PRO A 369 -0.50 -17.66 6.71
CA PRO A 369 0.47 -16.59 6.96
C PRO A 369 -0.01 -15.62 8.06
N GLU A 370 -1.28 -15.24 8.05
CA GLU A 370 -1.90 -14.40 9.09
C GLU A 370 -1.66 -14.99 10.48
N HIS A 371 -2.01 -16.25 10.69
CA HIS A 371 -1.85 -16.89 11.99
C HIS A 371 -0.38 -16.95 12.40
N PHE A 372 0.51 -17.43 11.53
CA PHE A 372 1.93 -17.57 11.83
C PHE A 372 2.57 -16.22 12.18
N PHE A 373 2.42 -15.20 11.32
CA PHE A 373 3.07 -13.90 11.49
C PHE A 373 2.44 -13.05 12.59
N SER A 374 1.16 -13.25 12.93
CA SER A 374 0.52 -12.57 14.07
C SER A 374 1.19 -12.88 15.42
N LEU A 375 1.75 -14.09 15.58
CA LEU A 375 2.49 -14.50 16.77
C LEU A 375 3.79 -13.69 16.95
N TRP A 376 4.36 -13.22 15.83
CA TRP A 376 5.60 -12.42 15.80
C TRP A 376 5.34 -10.92 15.89
N LEU A 377 4.24 -10.43 15.31
CA LEU A 377 4.05 -9.00 15.03
C LEU A 377 4.19 -8.11 16.26
N SER A 378 3.44 -8.43 17.33
CA SER A 378 3.50 -7.67 18.58
C SER A 378 4.88 -7.73 19.22
N PHE A 379 5.49 -8.92 19.28
CA PHE A 379 6.82 -9.13 19.81
C PHE A 379 7.89 -8.34 19.05
N CYS A 380 7.89 -8.39 17.71
CA CYS A 380 8.83 -7.64 16.87
C CYS A 380 8.64 -6.13 17.04
N SER A 381 7.38 -5.66 17.15
CA SER A 381 7.07 -4.25 17.39
C SER A 381 7.63 -3.78 18.73
N ASP A 382 7.30 -4.49 19.80
CA ASP A 382 7.76 -4.17 21.15
C ASP A 382 9.29 -4.26 21.26
N PHE A 383 9.89 -5.27 20.64
CA PHE A 383 11.34 -5.43 20.59
C PHE A 383 11.99 -4.25 19.88
N LYS A 384 11.49 -3.85 18.70
CA LYS A 384 12.02 -2.72 17.93
C LYS A 384 11.97 -1.42 18.73
N ASP A 385 10.87 -1.16 19.42
CA ASP A 385 10.72 0.04 20.23
C ASP A 385 11.68 0.06 21.43
N LEU A 386 11.80 -1.05 22.13
CA LEU A 386 12.74 -1.20 23.24
C LEU A 386 14.19 -1.12 22.76
N TRP A 387 14.52 -1.75 21.64
CA TRP A 387 15.85 -1.72 21.05
C TRP A 387 16.24 -0.30 20.62
N LYS A 388 15.33 0.44 19.98
CA LYS A 388 15.57 1.86 19.66
C LYS A 388 15.82 2.70 20.91
N LYS A 389 15.03 2.51 21.97
CA LYS A 389 15.24 3.20 23.25
C LYS A 389 16.60 2.87 23.87
N GLU A 390 17.01 1.60 23.84
CA GLU A 390 18.32 1.15 24.33
C GLU A 390 19.46 1.78 23.52
N GLN A 391 19.39 1.75 22.18
CA GLN A 391 20.40 2.37 21.31
C GLN A 391 20.50 3.88 21.56
N GLN A 392 19.36 4.58 21.69
CA GLN A 392 19.34 6.01 22.02
C GLN A 392 19.95 6.32 23.39
N ALA A 393 19.71 5.48 24.40
CA ALA A 393 20.32 5.63 25.71
C ALA A 393 21.85 5.49 25.63
N LEU A 394 22.35 4.54 24.83
CA LEU A 394 23.77 4.33 24.61
C LEU A 394 24.43 5.48 23.85
N VAL A 395 23.75 6.07 22.85
CA VAL A 395 24.21 7.30 22.19
C VAL A 395 24.41 8.43 23.21
N LYS A 396 23.44 8.65 24.11
CA LYS A 396 23.52 9.69 25.15
C LYS A 396 24.63 9.44 26.16
N ILE A 397 24.96 8.18 26.45
CA ILE A 397 26.10 7.83 27.31
C ILE A 397 27.41 8.16 26.59
N LYS A 398 27.57 7.71 25.34
CA LYS A 398 28.77 7.99 24.53
C LYS A 398 29.00 9.48 24.31
N LEU A 399 27.94 10.26 24.10
CA LEU A 399 28.03 11.71 23.95
C LEU A 399 28.58 12.36 25.22
N ARG A 400 28.04 12.01 26.40
CA ARG A 400 28.52 12.50 27.69
C ARG A 400 29.99 12.12 27.94
N GLU A 401 30.37 10.89 27.64
CA GLU A 401 31.78 10.46 27.75
C GLU A 401 32.71 11.25 26.82
N ALA A 402 32.27 11.55 25.60
CA ALA A 402 33.03 12.36 24.66
C ALA A 402 33.17 13.82 25.13
N GLU A 403 32.10 14.42 25.63
CA GLU A 403 32.11 15.76 26.23
C GLU A 403 33.08 15.85 27.41
N GLU A 404 33.08 14.85 28.29
CA GLU A 404 34.01 14.78 29.42
C GLU A 404 35.46 14.61 28.97
N ARG A 405 35.73 13.80 27.93
CA ARG A 405 37.07 13.68 27.35
C ARG A 405 37.55 15.01 26.76
N ILE A 406 36.68 15.72 26.04
CA ILE A 406 36.99 17.04 25.49
C ILE A 406 37.27 18.04 26.62
N ARG A 407 36.46 18.03 27.69
CA ARG A 407 36.67 18.89 28.86
C ARG A 407 38.04 18.64 29.50
N LYS A 408 38.39 17.37 29.76
CA LYS A 408 39.71 16.99 30.31
C LYS A 408 40.88 17.43 29.41
N ILE A 409 40.73 17.33 28.09
CA ILE A 409 41.75 17.78 27.13
C ILE A 409 41.87 19.32 27.12
N LYS A 410 40.75 20.05 27.26
CA LYS A 410 40.78 21.52 27.35
C LYS A 410 41.45 21.99 28.63
N GLU A 411 41.12 21.37 29.77
CA GLU A 411 41.73 21.63 31.07
C GLU A 411 43.24 21.35 31.06
N SER A 412 43.68 20.21 30.50
CA SER A 412 45.10 19.88 30.41
C SER A 412 45.88 20.82 29.48
N LYS A 413 45.26 21.38 28.45
CA LYS A 413 45.85 22.41 27.58
C LYS A 413 45.91 23.80 28.21
N THR A 414 45.04 24.11 29.16
CA THR A 414 45.07 25.40 29.89
C THR A 414 46.15 25.40 30.98
N VAL A 415 46.49 24.22 31.51
CA VAL A 415 47.65 24.01 32.40
C VAL A 415 48.92 23.79 31.56
N LEU A 416 49.32 24.77 30.76
CA LEU A 416 50.69 24.80 30.25
C LEU A 416 51.64 25.09 31.43
N PRO A 417 52.79 24.38 31.56
CA PRO A 417 53.75 24.70 32.61
C PRO A 417 54.20 26.14 32.41
N GLN A 418 54.23 26.93 33.50
CA GLN A 418 54.98 28.19 33.51
C GLN A 418 56.38 27.88 32.99
N THR A 419 56.68 28.30 31.76
CA THR A 419 58.06 28.28 31.28
C THR A 419 58.79 29.21 32.23
N LYS A 420 59.64 28.63 33.09
CA LYS A 420 60.46 29.40 34.04
C LYS A 420 61.03 30.60 33.28
N ALA A 421 60.79 31.80 33.81
CA ALA A 421 61.29 33.04 33.23
C ALA A 421 62.75 32.86 32.80
N ARG A 422 63.11 33.35 31.60
CA ARG A 422 64.47 33.30 31.05
C ARG A 422 65.47 33.62 32.17
N LYS A 423 66.29 32.64 32.57
CA LYS A 423 67.40 32.88 33.49
C LYS A 423 68.33 33.91 32.84
N ALA A 424 68.44 35.08 33.45
CA ALA A 424 69.46 36.06 33.09
C ALA A 424 70.84 35.39 33.20
N GLY A 425 71.62 35.45 32.12
CA GLY A 425 72.95 34.81 32.05
C GLY A 425 73.04 33.54 31.20
N GLY A 426 71.98 33.16 30.49
CA GLY A 426 72.05 32.09 29.47
C GLY A 426 72.99 32.43 28.31
N LEU A 427 73.42 31.40 27.54
CA LEU A 427 74.39 31.54 26.45
C LEU A 427 74.04 32.66 25.44
N LYS A 428 72.74 32.89 25.18
CA LYS A 428 72.22 33.99 24.34
C LYS A 428 72.45 35.39 24.94
N ASP A 429 72.33 35.55 26.26
CA ASP A 429 72.65 36.82 26.94
C ASP A 429 74.16 37.10 26.88
N ARG A 430 74.99 36.07 27.07
CA ARG A 430 76.46 36.18 27.02
C ARG A 430 76.95 36.57 25.61
N LEU A 431 76.34 35.99 24.58
CA LEU A 431 76.63 36.33 23.18
C LEU A 431 76.21 37.78 22.84
N SER A 432 75.09 38.28 23.36
CA SER A 432 74.68 39.68 23.14
C SER A 432 75.61 40.70 23.82
N ARG A 433 76.27 40.33 24.93
CA ARG A 433 77.25 41.18 25.61
C ARG A 433 78.61 41.20 24.91
N HIS A 434 79.02 40.11 24.27
CA HIS A 434 80.27 40.07 23.49
C HIS A 434 80.17 40.80 22.16
N GLY A 435 78.98 40.87 21.54
CA GLY A 435 78.77 41.67 20.31
C GLY A 435 78.73 43.19 20.52
N LYS A 436 78.92 43.68 21.75
CA LYS A 436 78.99 45.12 22.08
C LYS A 436 80.38 45.60 22.52
N MET A 437 81.39 44.72 22.48
CA MET A 437 82.79 45.09 22.65
C MET A 437 83.62 44.52 21.50
N GLN A 438 83.41 45.07 20.31
CA GLN A 438 84.44 45.26 19.27
C GLN A 438 83.87 46.14 18.16
#